data_AF-A0A9D6V698-F1
#
_entry.id   AF-A0A9D6V698-F1
#
_cell.length_a   1.000
_cell.length_b   1.000
_cell.length_c   1.000
_cell.angle_alpha   90.00
_cell.angle_beta   90.00
_cell.angle_gamma   90.00
#
_symmetry.space_group_name_H-M   'P 1'
#
loop_
_entity.id
_entity.type
_entity.pdbx_description
1 polymer ?
#
loop_
_entity_poly.entity_id
_entity_poly.type
_entity_poly.pdbx_seq_one_letter_code
_entity_poly.pdbx_strand_id
1 'polypeptide(L)' 'MKGSELAEYRMSKIAETLQRLVLESERISVHQLAIDEYHKLPQIINDFMETLAGFDPNPYKGF' A
#
# COMPACT_ATOMS: atom_id res chain seq x y z
N MET A 1 -21.70 -9.48 1.38
CA MET A 1 -20.26 -9.23 1.18
C MET A 1 -19.86 -8.05 2.05
N LYS A 2 -18.90 -8.21 2.96
CA LYS A 2 -18.44 -7.11 3.81
C LYS A 2 -17.51 -6.20 2.99
N GLY A 3 -17.63 -4.88 3.15
CA GLY A 3 -16.81 -3.93 2.40
C GLY A 3 -15.31 -4.10 2.65
N SER A 4 -14.94 -4.42 3.90
CA SER A 4 -13.55 -4.70 4.29
C SER A 4 -12.97 -5.94 3.61
N GLU A 5 -13.75 -7.02 3.54
CA GLU A 5 -13.37 -8.27 2.87
C GLU A 5 -13.14 -8.05 1.37
N LEU A 6 -13.98 -7.24 0.72
CA LEU A 6 -13.80 -6.87 -0.69
C LEU A 6 -12.56 -6.01 -0.89
N ALA A 7 -12.24 -5.12 0.06
CA ALA A 7 -11.02 -4.32 0.03
C ALA A 7 -9.78 -5.23 0.14
N GLU A 8 -9.72 -6.12 1.14
CA GLU A 8 -8.63 -7.08 1.31
C GLU A 8 -8.39 -7.91 0.05
N TYR A 9 -9.46 -8.47 -0.55
CA TYR A 9 -9.35 -9.21 -1.80
C TYR A 9 -8.79 -8.36 -2.95
N ARG A 10 -9.26 -7.11 -3.11
CA ARG A 10 -8.75 -6.21 -4.16
C ARG A 10 -7.28 -5.87 -3.93
N MET A 11 -6.89 -5.66 -2.68
CA MET A 11 -5.51 -5.32 -2.33
C MET A 11 -4.56 -6.50 -2.60
N SER A 12 -4.99 -7.74 -2.33
CA SER A 12 -4.21 -8.92 -2.71
C SER A 12 -3.99 -9.01 -4.23
N LYS A 13 -5.00 -8.66 -5.04
CA LYS A 13 -4.87 -8.59 -6.50
C LYS A 13 -3.95 -7.49 -7.00
N ILE A 14 -3.89 -6.35 -6.31
CA ILE A 14 -2.93 -5.31 -6.64
C ILE A 14 -1.50 -5.78 -6.31
N ALA A 15 -1.29 -6.42 -5.16
CA ALA A 15 0.02 -6.97 -4.79
C ALA A 15 0.52 -8.01 -5.82
N GLU A 16 -0.34 -8.95 -6.23
CA GLU A 16 -0.04 -9.90 -7.33
C GLU A 16 0.33 -9.17 -8.63
N THR A 17 -0.33 -8.05 -8.93
CA THR A 17 -0.08 -7.26 -10.13
C THR A 17 1.26 -6.52 -10.06
N LEU A 18 1.62 -5.95 -8.91
CA LEU A 18 2.94 -5.33 -8.70
C LEU A 18 4.06 -6.34 -8.91
N GLN A 19 3.93 -7.54 -8.36
CA GLN A 19 4.90 -8.63 -8.55
C GLN A 19 5.06 -9.00 -10.03
N ARG A 20 3.95 -9.06 -10.79
CA ARG A 20 3.99 -9.31 -12.24
C ARG A 20 4.69 -8.19 -13.03
N LEU A 21 4.65 -6.97 -12.52
CA LEU A 21 5.37 -5.82 -13.07
C LEU A 21 6.81 -5.72 -12.56
N VAL A 22 7.30 -6.73 -11.82
CA VAL A 22 8.63 -6.76 -11.20
C VAL A 22 8.82 -5.56 -10.24
N LEU A 23 7.75 -5.23 -9.52
CA LEU A 23 7.75 -4.21 -8.48
C LEU A 23 7.56 -4.86 -7.11
N GLU A 24 8.17 -4.25 -6.11
CA GLU A 24 8.01 -4.61 -4.71
C GLU A 24 6.54 -4.49 -4.30
N SER A 25 5.99 -5.56 -3.71
CA SER A 25 4.60 -5.58 -3.24
C SER A 25 4.34 -4.55 -2.14
N GLU A 26 5.39 -4.16 -1.42
CA GLU A 26 5.40 -3.20 -0.31
C GLU A 26 5.16 -1.76 -0.79
N ARG A 27 5.11 -1.52 -2.12
CA ARG A 27 4.65 -0.25 -2.70
C ARG A 27 3.15 0.02 -2.47
N ILE A 28 2.42 -0.94 -1.90
CA ILE A 28 1.07 -0.78 -1.39
C ILE A 28 0.98 -1.27 0.04
N SER A 29 0.26 -0.54 0.89
CA SER A 29 -0.03 -0.92 2.28
C SER A 29 -1.51 -0.75 2.56
N VAL A 30 -2.04 -1.60 3.45
CA VAL A 30 -3.45 -1.59 3.85
C VAL A 30 -3.49 -1.54 5.36
N HIS A 31 -4.15 -0.52 5.90
CA HIS A 31 -4.29 -0.32 7.33
C HIS A 31 -5.77 -0.24 7.68
N GLN A 32 -6.20 -1.03 8.67
CA GLN A 32 -7.51 -0.91 9.26
C GLN A 32 -7.40 -0.10 10.55
N LEU A 33 -8.14 1.00 10.63
CA LEU A 33 -8.14 1.92 11.75
C LEU A 33 -9.58 2.19 12.19
N ALA A 34 -9.76 2.36 13.50
CA ALA A 34 -10.99 2.95 14.03
C ALA A 34 -11.00 4.47 13.80
N ILE A 35 -12.21 5.07 13.83
CA ILE A 35 -12.39 6.48 13.49
C ILE A 35 -11.69 7.44 14.48
N ASP A 36 -11.46 7.00 15.72
CA ASP A 36 -10.76 7.72 16.78
C ASP A 36 -9.23 7.53 16.73
N GLU A 37 -8.72 6.63 15.89
CA GLU A 37 -7.29 6.38 15.70
C GLU A 37 -6.63 7.32 14.68
N TYR A 38 -7.30 8.41 14.28
CA TYR A 38 -6.79 9.37 13.30
C TYR A 38 -5.40 9.94 13.64
N HIS A 39 -5.06 9.99 14.93
CA HIS A 39 -3.75 10.43 15.42
C HIS A 39 -2.59 9.52 14.98
N LYS A 40 -2.85 8.29 14.54
CA LYS A 40 -1.84 7.36 14.00
C LYS A 40 -1.50 7.63 12.53
N LEU A 41 -2.36 8.33 11.80
CA LEU A 41 -2.18 8.58 10.36
C LEU A 41 -0.84 9.25 10.03
N PRO A 42 -0.38 10.30 10.76
CA PRO A 42 0.92 10.91 10.46
C PRO A 42 2.08 9.91 10.53
N GLN A 43 2.10 9.04 11.55
CA GLN A 43 3.14 8.03 11.69
C GLN A 43 3.07 6.99 10.58
N ILE A 44 1.88 6.47 10.27
CA ILE A 44 1.68 5.48 9.19
C ILE A 44 2.16 6.03 7.84
N ILE A 45 1.87 7.30 7.56
CA ILE A 45 2.32 7.94 6.32
C ILE A 45 3.84 8.10 6.32
N ASN A 46 4.44 8.54 7.43
CA ASN A 46 5.89 8.68 7.54
C ASN A 46 6.62 7.34 7.35
N ASP A 47 6.18 6.29 8.04
CA ASP A 47 6.75 4.93 7.92
C ASP A 47 6.64 4.40 6.48
N PHE A 48 5.51 4.69 5.82
CA PHE A 48 5.32 4.31 4.42
C PHE A 48 6.25 5.09 3.48
N MET A 49 6.45 6.38 3.73
CA MET A 49 7.40 7.19 2.96
C MET A 49 8.84 6.73 3.14
N GLU A 50 9.24 6.33 4.34
CA GLU A 50 10.56 5.73 4.61
C GLU A 50 10.72 4.41 3.86
N THR A 51 9.69 3.56 3.85
CA THR A 51 9.68 2.32 3.06
C THR A 51 9.87 2.61 1.57
N LEU A 52 9.13 3.56 1.02
CA LEU A 52 9.24 3.95 -0.39
C LEU A 52 10.59 4.57 -0.75
N ALA A 53 11.22 5.30 0.18
CA ALA A 53 12.55 5.88 -0.02
C ALA A 53 13.64 4.83 -0.17
N GLY A 54 13.42 3.60 0.32
CA GLY A 54 14.30 2.46 0.13
C GLY A 54 14.16 1.76 -1.22
N PHE A 55 13.15 2.10 -2.03
CA PHE A 55 12.93 1.47 -3.33
C PHE A 55 13.47 2.32 -4.47
N ASP A 56 13.91 1.64 -5.53
CA ASP A 56 14.27 2.31 -6.76
C ASP A 56 13.06 3.05 -7.36
N PRO A 57 13.31 4.11 -8.17
CA PRO A 57 12.24 4.81 -8.87
C PRO A 57 11.37 3.84 -9.66
N ASN A 58 10.05 4.06 -9.64
CA ASN A 58 9.14 3.23 -10.42
C ASN A 58 9.51 3.29 -11.92
N PRO A 59 9.87 2.17 -12.57
CA PRO A 59 10.31 2.13 -13.97
C PRO A 59 9.23 2.55 -14.98
N TYR A 60 7.95 2.57 -14.56
CA TYR A 60 6.82 3.00 -15.37
C TYR A 60 6.46 4.48 -15.17
N LYS A 61 7.18 5.21 -14.31
CA LYS A 61 6.91 6.64 -14.08
C LYS A 61 7.24 7.45 -15.34
N GLY A 62 6.21 7.93 -16.04
CA GLY A 62 6.34 8.75 -17.25
C GLY A 62 6.07 8.03 -18.57
N PHE A 63 5.63 6.76 -18.52
CA PHE A 63 4.99 6.05 -19.62
C PHE A 63 3.47 6.15 -19.54
#